data_AF-A4VEP4-F1
#
_entry.id   AF-A4VEP4-F1
#
_cell.length_a   1.000
_cell.length_b   1.000
_cell.length_c   1.000
_cell.angle_alpha   90.00
_cell.angle_beta   90.00
_cell.angle_gamma   90.00
#
_symmetry.space_group_name_H-M   'P 1'
#
loop_
_entity.id
_entity.type
_entity.pdbx_description
1 polymer ?
#
loop_
_entity_poly.entity_id
_entity_poly.type
_entity_poly.pdbx_seq_one_letter_code
_entity_poly.pdbx_strand_id
1 'polypeptide(L)'
;MRLLAASIFFILAITNVSAIITHQEFQQCQATYENSAQTLCLRGDQDCFTALQNIGNCLDSCASDTKKSYNQILNCAKTNCTTSNQNVQSWLNKYLSCLYLGKLSLSFLLLALFVIVF
;
A
#
# COMPACT_ATOMS: atom_id res chain seq x y z
N MET A 1 14.13 4.50 -38.46
CA MET A 1 14.45 3.34 -37.56
C MET A 1 15.48 3.67 -36.47
N ARG A 2 16.61 4.34 -36.74
CA ARG A 2 17.62 4.66 -35.68
C ARG A 2 17.16 5.70 -34.64
N LEU A 3 16.36 6.69 -35.03
CA LEU A 3 15.80 7.71 -34.12
C LEU A 3 14.67 7.16 -33.21
N LEU A 4 13.95 6.13 -33.67
CA LEU A 4 12.92 5.43 -32.88
C LEU A 4 13.55 4.54 -31.80
N ALA A 5 14.65 3.85 -32.13
CA ALA A 5 15.38 3.05 -31.14
C ALA A 5 15.93 3.89 -29.97
N ALA A 6 16.48 5.09 -30.26
CA ALA A 6 17.01 5.98 -29.22
C ALA A 6 15.91 6.55 -28.30
N SER A 7 14.71 6.83 -28.83
CA SER A 7 13.57 7.29 -28.02
C SER A 7 12.96 6.16 -27.19
N ILE A 8 12.96 4.92 -27.68
CA ILE A 8 12.55 3.73 -26.93
C ILE A 8 13.48 3.49 -25.72
N PHE A 9 14.80 3.62 -25.87
CA PHE A 9 15.73 3.48 -24.75
C PHE A 9 15.54 4.57 -23.68
N PHE A 10 15.21 5.80 -24.09
CA PHE A 10 14.96 6.89 -23.15
C PHE A 10 13.66 6.69 -22.37
N ILE A 11 12.59 6.21 -23.02
CA ILE A 11 11.32 5.88 -22.37
C ILE A 11 11.48 4.68 -21.42
N LEU A 12 12.19 3.62 -21.84
CA LEU A 12 12.48 2.46 -21.00
C LEU A 12 13.27 2.85 -19.74
N ALA A 13 14.26 3.75 -19.86
CA ALA A 13 15.00 4.26 -18.70
C ALA A 13 14.10 5.00 -17.70
N ILE A 14 13.16 5.82 -18.18
CA ILE A 14 12.23 6.58 -17.32
C ILE A 14 11.22 5.64 -16.64
N THR A 15 10.70 4.63 -17.35
CA THR A 15 9.73 3.67 -16.81
C THR A 15 10.34 2.73 -15.75
N ASN A 16 11.61 2.34 -15.92
CA ASN A 16 12.30 1.50 -14.94
C ASN A 16 12.56 2.26 -13.63
N VAL A 17 12.94 3.55 -13.72
CA VAL A 17 13.13 4.39 -12.52
C VAL A 17 11.80 4.56 -11.77
N SER A 18 10.70 4.80 -12.47
CA SER A 18 9.39 5.03 -11.84
C SER A 18 8.74 3.77 -11.25
N ALA A 19 8.96 2.58 -11.83
CA ALA A 19 8.47 1.32 -11.26
C ALA A 19 9.30 0.82 -10.04
N ILE A 20 10.60 1.13 -10.00
CA ILE A 20 11.46 0.84 -8.84
C ILE A 20 11.09 1.75 -7.67
N ILE A 21 10.85 3.04 -7.95
CA ILE A 21 10.42 4.02 -6.95
C ILE A 21 9.11 3.57 -6.29
N THR A 22 8.09 3.17 -7.04
CA THR A 22 6.79 2.77 -6.48
C THR A 22 6.83 1.51 -5.61
N HIS A 23 7.66 0.52 -5.95
CA HIS A 23 7.82 -0.68 -5.13
C HIS A 23 8.61 -0.39 -3.85
N GLN A 24 9.65 0.44 -3.94
CA GLN A 24 10.43 0.88 -2.78
C GLN A 24 9.60 1.78 -1.86
N GLU A 25 8.82 2.70 -2.42
CA GLU A 25 7.88 3.56 -1.69
C GLU A 25 6.81 2.73 -0.97
N PHE A 26 6.26 1.70 -1.61
CA PHE A 26 5.31 0.77 -0.98
C PHE A 26 5.94 0.06 0.23
N GLN A 27 7.13 -0.53 0.07
CA GLN A 27 7.80 -1.25 1.17
C GLN A 27 8.17 -0.30 2.32
N GLN A 28 8.70 0.87 1.99
CA GLN A 28 9.06 1.89 2.97
C GLN A 28 7.84 2.43 3.70
N CYS A 29 6.74 2.61 2.99
CA CYS A 29 5.49 3.08 3.53
C CYS A 29 4.87 2.03 4.48
N GLN A 30 4.85 0.75 4.08
CA GLN A 30 4.41 -0.35 4.95
C GLN A 30 5.23 -0.38 6.25
N ALA A 31 6.57 -0.40 6.13
CA ALA A 31 7.46 -0.43 7.29
C ALA A 31 7.28 0.81 8.19
N THR A 32 7.03 1.99 7.62
CA THR A 32 6.81 3.22 8.40
C THR A 32 5.58 3.09 9.29
N TYR A 33 4.47 2.61 8.73
CA TYR A 33 3.23 2.48 9.49
C TYR A 33 3.28 1.35 10.52
N GLU A 34 3.91 0.21 10.18
CA GLU A 34 4.15 -0.89 11.12
C GLU A 34 5.01 -0.43 12.30
N ASN A 35 6.08 0.33 12.06
CA ASN A 35 6.92 0.88 13.13
C ASN A 35 6.18 1.95 13.96
N SER A 36 5.40 2.83 13.31
CA SER A 36 4.64 3.87 14.03
C SER A 36 3.58 3.30 14.98
N ALA A 37 3.12 2.07 14.77
CA ALA A 37 2.18 1.42 15.70
C ALA A 37 2.76 1.31 17.12
N GLN A 38 4.09 1.15 17.26
CA GLN A 38 4.78 1.06 18.56
C GLN A 38 4.75 2.37 19.35
N THR A 39 4.65 3.51 18.67
CA THR A 39 4.67 4.85 19.29
C THR A 39 3.34 5.58 19.17
N LEU A 40 2.33 4.95 18.56
CA LEU A 40 1.01 5.53 18.32
C LEU A 40 0.27 5.85 19.62
N CYS A 41 0.37 4.95 20.60
CA CYS A 41 -0.30 5.08 21.88
C CYS A 41 0.65 5.59 22.96
N LEU A 42 0.21 6.60 23.72
CA LEU A 42 0.96 7.11 24.86
C LEU A 42 1.04 6.04 25.95
N ARG A 43 2.13 6.05 26.73
CA ARG A 43 2.29 5.13 27.84
C ARG A 43 1.17 5.35 28.87
N GLY A 44 0.36 4.32 29.11
CA GLY A 44 -0.79 4.36 30.02
C GLY A 44 -2.14 4.63 29.34
N ASP A 45 -2.16 4.90 28.02
CA ASP A 45 -3.40 5.06 27.25
C ASP A 45 -3.98 3.68 26.86
N GLN A 46 -4.65 3.04 27.82
CA GLN A 46 -5.19 1.69 27.67
C GLN A 46 -6.26 1.62 26.57
N ASP A 47 -7.02 2.69 26.37
CA ASP A 47 -8.06 2.77 25.34
C ASP A 47 -7.45 2.76 23.94
N CYS A 48 -6.35 3.51 23.74
CA CYS A 48 -5.59 3.45 22.50
C CYS A 48 -4.99 2.07 22.27
N PHE A 49 -4.33 1.48 23.26
CA PHE A 49 -3.72 0.14 23.11
C PHE A 49 -4.76 -0.92 22.77
N THR A 50 -5.91 -0.91 23.45
CA THR A 50 -7.01 -1.85 23.18
C THR A 50 -7.58 -1.64 21.78
N ALA A 51 -7.80 -0.39 21.37
CA ALA A 51 -8.25 -0.06 20.02
C ALA A 51 -7.26 -0.54 18.96
N LEU A 52 -5.96 -0.31 19.16
CA LEU A 52 -4.92 -0.73 18.23
C LEU A 52 -4.82 -2.25 18.13
N GLN A 53 -4.90 -2.96 19.25
CA GLN A 53 -4.91 -4.43 19.27
C GLN A 53 -6.14 -5.00 18.54
N ASN A 54 -7.33 -4.42 18.75
CA ASN A 54 -8.54 -4.83 18.05
C ASN A 54 -8.43 -4.63 16.54
N ILE A 55 -7.82 -3.52 16.09
CA ILE A 55 -7.52 -3.30 14.68
C ILE A 55 -6.53 -4.35 14.16
N GLY A 56 -5.45 -4.64 14.89
CA GLY A 56 -4.49 -5.69 14.51
C GLY A 56 -5.17 -7.05 14.30
N ASN A 57 -5.96 -7.50 15.28
CA ASN A 57 -6.72 -8.74 15.20
C ASN A 57 -7.71 -8.75 14.02
N CYS A 58 -8.33 -7.62 13.72
CA CYS A 58 -9.22 -7.49 12.58
C CYS A 58 -8.48 -7.64 11.24
N LEU A 59 -7.31 -7.01 11.11
CA LEU A 59 -6.46 -7.12 9.92
C LEU A 59 -6.00 -8.57 9.71
N ASP A 60 -5.57 -9.24 10.78
CA ASP A 60 -5.18 -10.66 10.74
C ASP A 60 -6.35 -11.56 10.33
N SER A 61 -7.54 -11.31 10.87
CA SER A 61 -8.77 -12.02 10.47
C SER A 61 -9.08 -11.83 8.98
N CYS A 62 -8.92 -10.60 8.47
CA CYS A 62 -9.10 -10.32 7.05
C CYS A 62 -8.08 -11.06 6.16
N ALA A 63 -6.84 -11.21 6.63
CA ALA A 63 -5.73 -11.87 5.92
C ALA A 63 -5.65 -13.39 6.14
N SER A 64 -6.38 -13.94 7.11
CA SER A 64 -6.31 -15.36 7.50
C SER A 64 -6.73 -16.36 6.41
N ASP A 65 -7.53 -15.92 5.44
CA ASP A 65 -8.00 -16.76 4.33
C ASP A 65 -7.03 -16.66 3.15
N THR A 66 -6.25 -17.72 2.94
CA THR A 66 -5.25 -17.84 1.86
C THR A 66 -5.85 -17.83 0.45
N LYS A 67 -7.18 -17.97 0.31
CA LYS A 67 -7.88 -17.90 -0.97
C LYS A 67 -8.26 -16.48 -1.36
N LYS A 68 -8.18 -15.50 -0.43
CA LYS A 68 -8.50 -14.11 -0.73
C LYS A 68 -7.35 -13.47 -1.51
N SER A 69 -7.71 -12.80 -2.60
CA SER A 69 -6.80 -11.89 -3.26
C SER A 69 -6.47 -10.69 -2.36
N TYR A 70 -5.32 -10.06 -2.61
CA TYR A 70 -4.90 -8.86 -1.90
C TYR A 70 -5.98 -7.76 -1.85
N ASN A 71 -6.73 -7.55 -2.94
CA ASN A 71 -7.82 -6.57 -2.97
C ASN A 71 -8.99 -6.96 -2.05
N GLN A 72 -9.30 -8.25 -1.94
CA GLN A 72 -10.35 -8.72 -1.02
C GLN A 72 -9.92 -8.56 0.43
N ILE A 73 -8.63 -8.75 0.74
CA ILE A 73 -8.07 -8.49 2.08
C ILE A 73 -8.15 -6.99 2.40
N LEU A 74 -7.70 -6.11 1.50
CA LEU A 74 -7.79 -4.66 1.71
C LEU A 74 -9.22 -4.16 1.82
N ASN A 75 -10.13 -4.69 1.01
CA ASN A 75 -11.54 -4.32 1.09
C ASN A 75 -12.17 -4.80 2.40
N CYS A 76 -11.84 -6.01 2.85
CA CYS A 76 -12.24 -6.51 4.17
C CYS A 76 -11.74 -5.57 5.28
N ALA A 77 -10.47 -5.19 5.26
CA ALA A 77 -9.90 -4.29 6.25
C ALA A 77 -10.58 -2.92 6.26
N LYS A 78 -10.78 -2.33 5.08
CA LYS A 78 -11.43 -1.02 4.92
C LYS A 78 -12.88 -1.01 5.41
N THR A 79 -13.62 -2.09 5.20
CA THR A 79 -15.04 -2.16 5.54
C THR A 79 -15.28 -2.61 6.99
N ASN A 80 -14.48 -3.55 7.49
CA ASN A 80 -14.76 -4.22 8.77
C ASN A 80 -13.85 -3.75 9.92
N CYS A 81 -12.65 -3.24 9.63
CA CYS A 81 -11.75 -2.77 10.67
C CYS A 81 -11.96 -1.29 10.90
N THR A 82 -12.73 -0.96 11.94
CA THR A 82 -12.99 0.42 12.36
C THR A 82 -12.91 0.53 13.87
N THR A 83 -12.59 1.73 14.37
CA THR A 83 -12.54 2.03 15.80
C THR A 83 -13.02 3.45 16.08
N SER A 84 -13.57 3.67 17.28
CA SER A 84 -13.95 4.99 17.76
C SER A 84 -12.75 5.83 18.21
N ASN A 85 -11.58 5.20 18.44
CA ASN A 85 -10.35 5.92 18.76
C ASN A 85 -9.81 6.63 17.51
N GLN A 86 -9.91 7.95 17.48
CA GLN A 86 -9.57 8.77 16.31
C GLN A 86 -8.09 8.63 15.88
N ASN A 87 -7.17 8.47 16.84
CA ASN A 87 -5.74 8.31 16.54
C ASN A 87 -5.49 6.99 15.81
N VAL A 88 -6.07 5.90 16.33
CA VAL A 88 -5.96 4.57 15.72
C VAL A 88 -6.68 4.51 14.38
N GLN A 89 -7.87 5.12 14.25
CA GLN A 89 -8.58 5.18 12.98
C GLN A 89 -7.81 5.97 11.91
N SER A 90 -7.19 7.09 12.30
CA SER A 90 -6.36 7.90 11.40
C SER A 90 -5.12 7.12 10.94
N TRP A 91 -4.45 6.42 11.87
CA TRP A 91 -3.34 5.54 11.54
C TRP A 91 -3.77 4.44 10.56
N LEU A 92 -4.88 3.75 10.82
CA LEU A 92 -5.41 2.69 9.96
C LEU A 92 -5.73 3.19 8.55
N ASN A 93 -6.38 4.35 8.43
CA ASN A 93 -6.71 4.94 7.12
C ASN A 93 -5.45 5.23 6.30
N LYS A 94 -4.39 5.71 6.96
CA LYS A 94 -3.10 5.97 6.31
C LYS A 94 -2.38 4.68 5.92
N TYR A 95 -2.39 3.68 6.80
CA TYR A 95 -1.85 2.35 6.53
C TYR A 95 -2.55 1.69 5.32
N LEU A 96 -3.88 1.73 5.25
CA LEU A 96 -4.60 1.18 4.11
C LEU A 96 -4.33 1.96 2.82
N SER A 97 -4.28 3.29 2.88
CA SER A 97 -3.98 4.14 1.71
C SER A 97 -2.58 3.87 1.16
N CYS A 98 -1.61 3.67 2.05
CA CYS A 98 -0.27 3.20 1.73
C CYS A 98 -0.29 1.90 0.93
N LEU A 99 -1.08 0.93 1.40
CA LEU A 99 -1.21 -0.37 0.76
C LEU A 99 -1.90 -0.33 -0.61
N TYR A 100 -2.73 0.70 -0.88
CA TYR A 100 -3.34 0.93 -2.19
C TYR A 100 -2.38 1.54 -3.22
N LEU A 101 -1.37 2.32 -2.80
CA LEU A 101 -0.43 2.99 -3.71
C LEU A 101 0.43 2.02 -4.52
N GLY A 102 0.79 0.85 -3.96
CA GLY A 102 1.56 -0.18 -4.66
C GLY A 102 0.89 -0.73 -5.93
N LYS A 103 -0.44 -0.55 -6.09
CA LYS A 103 -1.20 -0.97 -7.28
C LYS A 103 -1.12 0.03 -8.44
N LEU A 104 -0.92 1.32 -8.17
CA LEU A 104 -1.00 2.35 -9.22
C LEU A 104 0.11 2.17 -10.28
N SER A 105 1.25 1.60 -9.90
CA SER A 105 2.41 1.43 -10.76
C SER A 105 2.23 0.43 -11.91
N LEU A 106 1.36 -0.58 -11.77
CA LEU A 106 1.25 -1.67 -12.75
C LEU A 106 0.43 -1.28 -13.99
N SER A 107 -0.58 -0.43 -13.83
CA SER A 107 -1.46 -0.02 -14.94
C SER A 107 -0.77 0.91 -15.94
N PHE A 108 0.18 1.75 -15.50
CA PHE A 108 0.97 2.61 -16.39
C PHE A 108 1.92 1.82 -17.28
N LEU A 109 2.43 0.67 -16.81
CA LEU A 109 3.34 -0.18 -17.57
C LEU A 109 2.62 -0.83 -18.79
N LEU A 110 1.36 -1.22 -18.62
CA LEU A 110 0.54 -1.81 -19.69
C LEU A 110 0.15 -0.79 -20.77
N LEU A 111 -0.15 0.45 -20.37
CA LEU A 111 -0.41 1.54 -21.32
C LEU A 111 0.82 1.91 -22.15
N ALA A 112 2.01 1.91 -21.54
CA ALA A 112 3.26 2.15 -22.25
C ALA A 112 3.53 1.07 -23.31
N LEU A 113 3.24 -0.21 -23.02
CA LEU A 113 3.38 -1.30 -23.99
C LEU A 113 2.37 -1.18 -25.15
N PHE A 114 1.16 -0.70 -24.90
CA PHE A 114 0.15 -0.53 -25.95
C PHE A 114 0.56 0.53 -26.98
N VAL A 115 1.16 1.65 -26.53
CA VAL A 115 1.73 2.71 -27.38
C VAL A 115 2.99 2.26 -28.14
N ILE A 116 3.66 1.20 -27.68
CA ILE A 116 4.84 0.63 -28.36
C ILE A 116 4.43 -0.35 -29.47
N VAL A 117 3.30 -1.05 -29.29
CA VAL A 117 2.82 -2.09 -30.22
C VAL A 117 1.90 -1.52 -31.31
N PHE A 118 1.19 -0.42 -31.03
CA PHE A 118 0.29 0.29 -31.96
C PHE A 118 0.77 1.71 -32.20
#